data_AF-A0A256ZYZ3-F1
#
_entry.id   AF-A0A256ZYZ3-F1
#
_cell.length_a   1.000
_cell.length_b   1.000
_cell.length_c   1.000
_cell.angle_alpha   90.00
_cell.angle_beta   90.00
_cell.angle_gamma   90.00
#
_symmetry.space_group_name_H-M   'P 1'
#
loop_
_entity.id
_entity.type
_entity.pdbx_description
1 polymer ?
#
loop_
_entity_poly.entity_id
_entity_poly.type
_entity_poly.pdbx_seq_one_letter_code
_entity_poly.pdbx_strand_id
1 'polypeptide(L)'
;MRARFYEGFTVYENGVGPVYVVLHGGPALGAFAYRDETAETVGSFLVEKGGTLIISNMARNRIYGIDMNRLPPPKAKALGMYKIFLDKPFSANAREYRKKYAWVAIDEREHEKKKKIYERFWHTTKSYGNFFVLLHRKFSLLKNYPSIMDLSTFDSKGIDRNTLKIIVDKINERYKTFFEKLRVPFMTEVLSKEKQILIEAKLEKEKLDVKKLKDKYQWTLAEELKMIKNYAPPHVFDRVRSKFTISRYMRAARIAAERCGPPLVTVERFFKGKLSYGPKKFLVHPNNIVVQVELDAFFNKYYPDETSNIMFEIITSIKMAELYKKIGFSQKNIKEFL
;
A
#
# COMPACT_ATOMS: atom_id res chain seq x y z
N MET A 1 -4.02 19.58 -18.82
CA MET A 1 -3.02 18.88 -18.01
C MET A 1 -1.65 19.00 -18.67
N ARG A 2 -0.61 19.41 -17.94
CA ARG A 2 0.77 19.54 -18.45
C ARG A 2 1.59 18.32 -18.04
N ALA A 3 2.33 17.71 -18.96
CA ALA A 3 3.21 16.58 -18.67
C ALA A 3 4.69 16.97 -18.76
N ARG A 4 5.52 16.42 -17.88
CA ARG A 4 6.99 16.52 -17.91
C ARG A 4 7.60 15.14 -17.72
N PHE A 5 8.51 14.77 -18.60
CA PHE A 5 9.16 13.47 -18.61
C PHE A 5 10.58 13.59 -18.08
N TYR A 6 10.90 12.79 -17.06
CA TYR A 6 12.22 12.70 -16.47
C TYR A 6 12.76 11.28 -16.64
N GLU A 7 14.08 11.14 -16.59
CA GLU A 7 14.67 9.81 -16.47
C GLU A 7 14.20 9.16 -15.16
N GLY A 8 13.40 8.10 -15.28
CA GLY A 8 12.88 7.30 -14.17
C GLY A 8 11.50 7.68 -13.64
N PHE A 9 10.88 8.78 -14.08
CA PHE A 9 9.53 9.18 -13.64
C PHE A 9 8.88 10.21 -14.56
N THR A 10 7.56 10.35 -14.46
CA THR A 10 6.77 11.38 -15.15
C THR A 10 6.02 12.22 -14.14
N VAL A 11 5.84 13.51 -14.45
CA VAL A 11 5.00 14.43 -13.69
C VAL A 11 3.85 14.93 -14.56
N TYR A 12 2.64 14.92 -14.01
CA TYR A 12 1.43 15.48 -14.59
C TYR A 12 0.89 16.57 -13.68
N GLU A 13 0.63 17.75 -14.23
CA GLU A 13 0.18 18.93 -13.48
C GLU A 13 -1.19 19.38 -14.00
N ASN A 14 -2.08 19.69 -13.06
CA ASN A 14 -3.39 20.24 -13.34
C ASN A 14 -3.79 21.23 -12.24
N GLY A 15 -3.26 22.45 -12.30
CA GLY A 15 -3.56 23.50 -11.32
C GLY A 15 -2.97 23.26 -9.94
N VAL A 16 -3.51 23.97 -8.94
CA VAL A 16 -3.02 23.95 -7.55
C VAL A 16 -3.73 22.83 -6.77
N GLY A 17 -2.98 22.07 -5.98
CA GLY A 17 -3.56 21.01 -5.18
C GLY A 17 -2.52 20.12 -4.49
N PRO A 18 -2.94 18.96 -3.97
CA PRO A 18 -2.05 17.96 -3.41
C PRO A 18 -1.06 17.41 -4.46
N VAL A 19 0.03 16.84 -3.95
CA VAL A 19 1.01 16.09 -4.73
C VAL A 19 0.74 14.59 -4.52
N TYR A 20 0.15 13.96 -5.52
CA TYR A 20 -0.08 12.51 -5.57
C TYR A 20 1.17 11.82 -6.08
N VAL A 21 1.64 10.78 -5.40
CA VAL A 21 2.89 10.10 -5.73
C VAL A 21 2.68 8.60 -5.80
N VAL A 22 2.95 8.01 -6.97
CA VAL A 22 2.91 6.56 -7.22
C VAL A 22 4.34 6.06 -7.31
N LEU A 23 4.85 5.53 -6.21
CA LEU A 23 6.27 5.15 -6.08
C LEU A 23 6.62 3.89 -6.89
N HIS A 24 5.65 3.01 -7.14
CA HIS A 24 5.85 1.72 -7.81
C HIS A 24 5.00 1.57 -9.08
N GLY A 25 4.81 2.66 -9.84
CA GLY A 25 4.02 2.66 -11.09
C GLY A 25 4.72 2.00 -12.29
N GLY A 26 6.04 1.80 -12.22
CA GLY A 26 6.84 1.24 -13.32
C GLY A 26 6.58 -0.25 -13.60
N PRO A 27 7.30 -0.83 -14.57
CA PRO A 27 7.03 -2.20 -15.04
C PRO A 27 7.27 -3.26 -13.97
N ALA A 28 6.43 -4.31 -13.99
CA ALA A 28 6.45 -5.41 -13.03
C ALA A 28 7.53 -6.48 -13.34
N LEU A 29 8.79 -6.08 -13.44
CA LEU A 29 9.89 -6.97 -13.86
C LEU A 29 10.25 -8.00 -12.79
N GLY A 30 10.11 -9.30 -13.10
CA GLY A 30 10.46 -10.44 -12.24
C GLY A 30 9.33 -10.93 -11.31
N ALA A 31 8.29 -10.13 -11.07
CA ALA A 31 7.06 -10.56 -10.41
C ALA A 31 5.95 -9.52 -10.61
N PHE A 32 4.71 -9.97 -10.86
CA PHE A 32 3.52 -9.11 -10.94
C PHE A 32 3.33 -8.24 -9.67
N ALA A 33 3.81 -8.74 -8.53
CA ALA A 33 3.71 -8.05 -7.25
C ALA A 33 4.61 -6.82 -7.12
N TYR A 34 5.49 -6.54 -8.08
CA TYR A 34 6.44 -5.43 -8.03
C TYR A 34 5.94 -4.11 -8.62
N ARG A 35 4.70 -4.07 -9.12
CA ARG A 35 4.01 -2.84 -9.53
C ARG A 35 2.83 -2.56 -8.61
N ASP A 36 2.59 -1.30 -8.28
CA ASP A 36 1.35 -0.83 -7.66
C ASP A 36 0.26 -0.69 -8.72
N GLU A 37 -0.07 -1.81 -9.35
CA GLU A 37 -1.00 -1.88 -10.48
C GLU A 37 -2.28 -1.08 -10.19
N THR A 38 -2.67 -0.23 -11.15
CA THR A 38 -3.86 0.65 -11.14
C THR A 38 -3.85 1.76 -10.07
N ALA A 39 -2.81 1.89 -9.23
CA ALA A 39 -2.68 3.05 -8.34
C ALA A 39 -2.47 4.35 -9.14
N GLU A 40 -1.76 4.27 -10.27
CA GLU A 40 -1.61 5.36 -11.23
C GLU A 40 -2.92 5.76 -11.90
N THR A 41 -3.83 4.80 -12.13
CA THR A 41 -5.16 5.08 -12.67
C THR A 41 -5.94 5.92 -11.67
N VAL A 42 -5.98 5.52 -10.40
CA VAL A 42 -6.67 6.34 -9.38
C VAL A 42 -5.99 7.70 -9.21
N GLY A 43 -4.65 7.74 -9.28
CA GLY A 43 -3.88 8.98 -9.32
C GLY A 43 -4.26 9.90 -10.49
N SER A 44 -4.59 9.36 -11.66
CA SER A 44 -5.00 10.16 -12.83
C SER A 44 -6.35 10.82 -12.61
N PHE A 45 -7.34 10.08 -12.08
CA PHE A 45 -8.64 10.65 -11.70
C PHE A 45 -8.51 11.72 -10.60
N LEU A 46 -7.59 11.54 -9.66
CA LEU A 46 -7.33 12.54 -8.61
C LEU A 46 -6.72 13.83 -9.18
N VAL A 47 -5.75 13.74 -10.09
CA VAL A 47 -5.12 14.95 -10.66
C VAL A 47 -6.06 15.69 -11.61
N GLU A 48 -7.03 15.02 -12.23
CA GLU A 48 -8.11 15.69 -12.96
C GLU A 48 -8.92 16.66 -12.07
N LYS A 49 -9.05 16.34 -10.77
CA LYS A 49 -9.68 17.20 -9.76
C LYS A 49 -8.75 18.28 -9.19
N GLY A 50 -7.49 18.31 -9.62
CA GLY A 50 -6.51 19.33 -9.27
C GLY A 50 -5.27 18.80 -8.57
N GLY A 51 -4.12 19.45 -8.81
CA GLY A 51 -2.85 19.16 -8.16
C GLY A 51 -1.79 18.61 -9.11
N THR A 52 -0.90 17.78 -8.57
CA THR A 52 0.23 17.19 -9.32
C THR A 52 0.30 15.69 -9.08
N LEU A 53 0.44 14.90 -10.13
CA LEU A 53 0.66 13.45 -10.06
C LEU A 53 2.09 13.13 -10.52
N ILE A 54 2.83 12.41 -9.68
CA ILE A 54 4.19 11.96 -9.94
C ILE A 54 4.20 10.43 -9.97
N ILE A 55 4.57 9.84 -11.10
CA ILE A 55 4.60 8.39 -11.29
C ILE A 55 6.04 7.96 -11.54
N SER A 56 6.56 7.07 -10.70
CA SER A 56 7.82 6.38 -11.00
C SER A 56 7.62 5.45 -12.19
N ASN A 57 8.48 5.56 -13.19
CA ASN A 57 8.48 4.69 -14.38
C ASN A 57 9.53 3.56 -14.24
N MET A 58 10.26 3.52 -13.13
CA MET A 58 11.25 2.48 -12.83
C MET A 58 10.58 1.25 -12.22
N ALA A 59 11.05 0.06 -12.60
CA ALA A 59 10.67 -1.15 -11.89
C ALA A 59 11.10 -1.05 -10.41
N ARG A 60 10.22 -1.46 -9.48
CA ARG A 60 10.57 -1.57 -8.05
C ARG A 60 11.62 -2.65 -7.77
N ASN A 61 11.76 -3.61 -8.69
CA ASN A 61 12.75 -4.66 -8.57
C ASN A 61 14.16 -4.04 -8.48
N ARG A 62 14.91 -4.38 -7.43
CA ARG A 62 16.22 -3.77 -7.13
C ARG A 62 17.31 -4.08 -8.15
N ILE A 63 17.17 -5.19 -8.88
CA ILE A 63 18.08 -5.56 -9.96
C ILE A 63 17.85 -4.59 -11.12
N TYR A 64 16.61 -4.53 -11.62
CA TYR A 64 16.25 -3.80 -12.84
C TYR A 64 15.94 -2.31 -12.63
N GLY A 65 15.76 -1.85 -11.39
CA GLY A 65 15.34 -0.49 -11.11
C GLY A 65 15.53 -0.06 -9.66
N ILE A 66 14.59 0.73 -9.16
CA ILE A 66 14.71 1.50 -7.92
C ILE A 66 13.39 1.40 -7.15
N ASP A 67 13.44 0.86 -5.93
CA ASP A 67 12.33 0.94 -4.98
C ASP A 67 12.37 2.32 -4.29
N MET A 68 11.66 3.30 -4.88
CA MET A 68 11.62 4.68 -4.37
C MET A 68 11.19 4.74 -2.89
N ASN A 69 10.41 3.75 -2.41
CA ASN A 69 9.95 3.68 -1.02
C ASN A 69 11.02 3.25 0.01
N ARG A 70 12.29 3.15 -0.39
CA ARG A 70 13.43 2.71 0.45
C ARG A 70 14.59 3.71 0.39
N LEU A 71 15.63 3.49 1.20
CA LEU A 71 16.81 4.35 1.23
C LEU A 71 17.80 4.02 0.10
N PRO A 72 18.60 5.01 -0.34
CA PRO A 72 19.76 4.72 -1.17
C PRO A 72 20.75 3.83 -0.40
N PRO A 73 21.23 2.72 -0.99
CA PRO A 73 22.29 1.91 -0.38
C PRO A 73 23.65 2.61 -0.40
N PRO A 74 24.55 2.31 0.56
CA PRO A 74 25.98 2.58 0.38
C PRO A 74 26.53 1.81 -0.83
N LYS A 75 27.44 2.42 -1.59
CA LYS A 75 28.04 1.83 -2.80
C LYS A 75 28.52 0.39 -2.60
N ALA A 76 29.37 0.14 -1.60
CA ALA A 76 29.90 -1.19 -1.31
C ALA A 76 28.79 -2.24 -1.06
N LYS A 77 27.71 -1.86 -0.37
CA LYS A 77 26.56 -2.75 -0.15
C LYS A 77 25.76 -3.01 -1.42
N ALA A 78 25.60 -1.99 -2.27
CA ALA A 78 24.88 -2.14 -3.54
C ALA A 78 25.57 -3.12 -4.49
N LEU A 79 26.91 -3.02 -4.57
CA LEU A 79 27.75 -3.90 -5.40
C LEU A 79 27.79 -5.33 -4.83
N GLY A 80 28.12 -5.47 -3.54
CA GLY A 80 28.26 -6.78 -2.92
C GLY A 80 26.97 -7.61 -2.88
N MET A 81 25.80 -6.95 -2.91
CA MET A 81 24.50 -7.64 -2.91
C MET A 81 24.01 -8.04 -4.30
N TYR A 82 24.60 -7.53 -5.38
CA TYR A 82 24.12 -7.80 -6.73
C TYR A 82 24.10 -9.31 -7.05
N LYS A 83 25.22 -10.01 -6.81
CA LYS A 83 25.32 -11.45 -7.03
C LYS A 83 24.35 -12.25 -6.15
N ILE A 84 24.15 -11.85 -4.90
CA ILE A 84 23.18 -12.50 -3.99
C ILE A 84 21.74 -12.36 -4.52
N PHE A 85 21.41 -11.23 -5.13
CA PHE A 85 20.10 -11.01 -5.74
C PHE A 85 19.87 -11.85 -7.00
N LEU A 86 20.92 -12.16 -7.76
CA LEU A 86 20.86 -13.08 -8.90
C LEU A 86 20.74 -14.54 -8.44
N ASP A 87 21.66 -14.99 -7.59
CA ASP A 87 21.81 -16.41 -7.26
C ASP A 87 20.80 -16.88 -6.21
N LYS A 88 20.51 -16.02 -5.22
CA LYS A 88 19.72 -16.36 -4.03
C LYS A 88 18.74 -15.25 -3.65
N PRO A 89 17.81 -14.86 -4.55
CA PRO A 89 16.91 -13.73 -4.33
C PRO A 89 16.05 -13.87 -3.07
N PHE A 90 15.74 -15.07 -2.59
CA PHE A 90 14.89 -15.27 -1.40
C PHE A 90 15.66 -15.54 -0.10
N SER A 91 17.00 -15.44 -0.13
CA SER A 91 17.84 -15.58 1.06
C SER A 91 17.48 -14.57 2.16
N ALA A 92 17.84 -14.88 3.41
CA ALA A 92 17.65 -13.99 4.55
C ALA A 92 18.34 -12.63 4.31
N ASN A 93 19.58 -12.65 3.79
CA ASN A 93 20.34 -11.44 3.46
C ASN A 93 19.63 -10.58 2.40
N ALA A 94 19.13 -11.18 1.32
CA ALA A 94 18.37 -10.45 0.30
C ALA A 94 17.06 -9.88 0.88
N ARG A 95 16.39 -10.60 1.77
CA ARG A 95 15.17 -10.12 2.45
C ARG A 95 15.46 -8.94 3.37
N GLU A 96 16.50 -9.01 4.18
CA GLU A 96 16.90 -7.92 5.07
C GLU A 96 17.29 -6.67 4.27
N TYR A 97 18.07 -6.85 3.21
CA TYR A 97 18.43 -5.77 2.31
C TYR A 97 17.19 -5.09 1.70
N ARG A 98 16.20 -5.87 1.23
CA ARG A 98 14.94 -5.33 0.69
C ARG A 98 14.16 -4.48 1.69
N LYS A 99 14.25 -4.78 2.98
CA LYS A 99 13.56 -3.98 4.00
C LYS A 99 14.08 -2.55 4.04
N LYS A 100 15.36 -2.31 3.72
CA LYS A 100 16.02 -1.02 3.94
C LYS A 100 16.39 -0.28 2.65
N TYR A 101 16.90 -0.97 1.65
CA TYR A 101 17.59 -0.34 0.52
C TYR A 101 16.84 -0.44 -0.80
N ALA A 102 17.05 0.55 -1.66
CA ALA A 102 16.26 0.82 -2.86
C ALA A 102 16.73 0.09 -4.13
N TRP A 103 18.03 -0.21 -4.28
CA TRP A 103 18.57 -0.92 -5.46
C TRP A 103 19.79 -1.78 -5.12
N VAL A 104 20.21 -2.63 -6.05
CA VAL A 104 21.56 -3.19 -6.15
C VAL A 104 22.22 -2.67 -7.45
N ALA A 105 23.53 -2.84 -7.60
CA ALA A 105 24.25 -2.36 -8.78
C ALA A 105 25.32 -3.36 -9.23
N ILE A 106 25.47 -3.52 -10.54
CA ILE A 106 26.51 -4.32 -11.20
C ILE A 106 27.88 -3.70 -10.96
N ASP A 107 27.95 -2.38 -11.15
CA ASP A 107 29.16 -1.60 -11.07
C ASP A 107 28.89 -0.20 -10.47
N GLU A 108 29.96 0.58 -10.29
CA GLU A 108 29.90 1.92 -9.75
C GLU A 108 29.10 2.88 -10.64
N ARG A 109 29.18 2.71 -11.97
CA ARG A 109 28.48 3.57 -12.92
C ARG A 109 26.96 3.41 -12.79
N GLU A 110 26.47 2.18 -12.68
CA GLU A 110 25.06 1.89 -12.45
C GLU A 110 24.61 2.43 -11.09
N HIS A 111 25.44 2.27 -10.06
CA HIS A 111 25.14 2.80 -8.72
C HIS A 111 24.91 4.32 -8.76
N GLU A 112 25.84 5.08 -9.36
CA GLU A 112 25.74 6.53 -9.46
C GLU A 112 24.58 6.97 -10.35
N LYS A 113 24.29 6.24 -11.44
CA LYS A 113 23.13 6.50 -12.29
C LYS A 113 21.82 6.37 -11.50
N LYS A 114 21.62 5.24 -10.79
CA LYS A 114 20.42 5.00 -9.98
C LYS A 114 20.29 6.04 -8.85
N LYS A 115 21.40 6.42 -8.24
CA LYS A 115 21.45 7.46 -7.21
C LYS A 115 20.97 8.82 -7.75
N LYS A 116 21.47 9.27 -8.90
CA LYS A 116 21.04 10.52 -9.55
C LYS A 116 19.54 10.54 -9.85
N ILE A 117 19.00 9.42 -10.37
CA ILE A 117 17.56 9.27 -10.63
C ILE A 117 16.76 9.38 -9.33
N TYR A 118 17.17 8.65 -8.29
CA TYR A 118 16.51 8.65 -6.99
C TYR A 118 16.52 10.03 -6.32
N GLU A 119 17.65 10.72 -6.34
CA GLU A 119 17.77 12.07 -5.78
C GLU A 119 16.90 13.06 -6.56
N ARG A 120 16.97 13.03 -7.90
CA ARG A 120 16.13 13.88 -8.75
C ARG A 120 14.65 13.65 -8.48
N PHE A 121 14.20 12.40 -8.38
CA PHE A 121 12.81 12.06 -8.05
C PHE A 121 12.36 12.78 -6.79
N TRP A 122 13.07 12.58 -5.67
CA TRP A 122 12.67 13.17 -4.38
C TRP A 122 12.83 14.69 -4.32
N HIS A 123 13.85 15.26 -4.99
CA HIS A 123 14.00 16.71 -5.10
C HIS A 123 12.83 17.33 -5.87
N THR A 124 12.47 16.74 -7.01
CA THR A 124 11.33 17.18 -7.82
C THR A 124 10.02 17.00 -7.07
N THR A 125 9.78 15.87 -6.38
CA THR A 125 8.56 15.69 -5.58
C THR A 125 8.39 16.81 -4.55
N LYS A 126 9.44 17.14 -3.79
CA LYS A 126 9.39 18.18 -2.76
C LYS A 126 9.10 19.57 -3.30
N SER A 127 9.49 19.88 -4.55
CA SER A 127 9.30 21.23 -5.10
C SER A 127 7.86 21.53 -5.49
N TYR A 128 6.97 20.54 -5.52
CA TYR A 128 5.58 20.74 -5.97
C TYR A 128 4.58 21.18 -4.89
N GLY A 129 4.94 21.10 -3.61
CA GLY A 129 4.05 21.54 -2.54
C GLY A 129 4.42 20.96 -1.19
N ASN A 130 3.43 20.96 -0.28
CA ASN A 130 3.58 20.48 1.09
C ASN A 130 2.50 19.48 1.53
N PHE A 131 1.52 19.17 0.68
CA PHE A 131 0.53 18.12 0.94
C PHE A 131 0.76 16.95 0.00
N PHE A 132 1.28 15.85 0.53
CA PHE A 132 1.66 14.66 -0.22
C PHE A 132 0.74 13.48 0.07
N VAL A 133 0.28 12.82 -0.99
CA VAL A 133 -0.55 11.63 -0.93
C VAL A 133 0.18 10.50 -1.67
N LEU A 134 0.67 9.52 -0.92
CA LEU A 134 1.43 8.40 -1.46
C LEU A 134 0.49 7.26 -1.77
N LEU A 135 0.33 6.93 -3.04
CA LEU A 135 -0.59 5.91 -3.52
C LEU A 135 0.16 4.59 -3.68
N HIS A 136 -0.30 3.57 -2.97
CA HIS A 136 0.18 2.20 -3.06
C HIS A 136 -0.97 1.24 -3.36
N ARG A 137 -0.63 0.06 -3.88
CA ARG A 137 -1.58 -1.03 -4.05
C ARG A 137 -1.42 -2.03 -2.92
N LYS A 138 -2.53 -2.40 -2.30
CA LYS A 138 -2.65 -3.65 -1.54
C LYS A 138 -3.44 -4.70 -2.31
N PHE A 139 -3.10 -5.96 -2.09
CA PHE A 139 -3.81 -7.10 -2.66
C PHE A 139 -5.11 -7.37 -1.91
N SER A 140 -6.13 -7.80 -2.67
CA SER A 140 -7.41 -8.30 -2.18
C SER A 140 -7.23 -9.69 -1.55
N LEU A 141 -6.68 -9.73 -0.34
CA LEU A 141 -6.43 -10.95 0.45
C LEU A 141 -7.17 -10.87 1.78
N LEU A 142 -7.46 -12.03 2.36
CA LEU A 142 -8.22 -12.14 3.60
C LEU A 142 -7.54 -11.41 4.76
N LYS A 143 -6.20 -11.44 4.81
CA LYS A 143 -5.41 -10.68 5.80
C LYS A 143 -5.62 -9.16 5.75
N ASN A 144 -6.14 -8.62 4.65
CA ASN A 144 -6.44 -7.19 4.50
C ASN A 144 -7.95 -6.92 4.59
N TYR A 145 -8.80 -7.94 4.67
CA TYR A 145 -10.24 -7.78 4.80
C TYR A 145 -10.61 -7.18 6.16
N PRO A 146 -11.58 -6.26 6.26
CA PRO A 146 -12.48 -5.74 5.21
C PRO A 146 -11.97 -4.44 4.58
N SER A 147 -10.69 -4.11 4.71
CA SER A 147 -10.18 -2.81 4.29
C SER A 147 -10.08 -2.70 2.77
N ILE A 148 -10.83 -1.77 2.15
CA ILE A 148 -10.70 -1.41 0.72
C ILE A 148 -9.69 -0.29 0.48
N MET A 149 -9.41 0.49 1.53
CA MET A 149 -8.40 1.53 1.55
C MET A 149 -7.84 1.62 2.98
N ASP A 150 -6.53 1.50 3.16
CA ASP A 150 -5.89 1.66 4.49
C ASP A 150 -4.97 2.86 4.47
N LEU A 151 -5.27 3.86 5.30
CA LEU A 151 -4.51 5.09 5.38
C LEU A 151 -3.50 5.03 6.51
N SER A 152 -2.28 5.50 6.25
CA SER A 152 -1.22 5.58 7.25
C SER A 152 -0.69 6.99 7.42
N THR A 153 -0.36 7.28 8.68
CA THR A 153 0.07 8.61 9.14
C THR A 153 1.55 8.65 9.50
N PHE A 154 2.29 7.56 9.27
CA PHE A 154 3.68 7.41 9.71
C PHE A 154 3.84 7.56 11.22
N ASP A 155 2.98 6.89 11.98
CA ASP A 155 2.93 6.99 13.44
C ASP A 155 2.64 8.44 13.90
N SER A 156 1.58 9.03 13.32
CA SER A 156 1.10 10.41 13.55
C SER A 156 2.04 11.54 13.09
N LYS A 157 3.13 11.24 12.39
CA LYS A 157 4.12 12.25 11.95
C LYS A 157 3.75 12.97 10.65
N GLY A 158 2.98 12.34 9.78
CA GLY A 158 2.52 12.94 8.52
C GLY A 158 1.18 13.66 8.65
N ILE A 159 0.28 13.14 9.49
CA ILE A 159 -0.98 13.75 9.90
C ILE A 159 -1.36 13.16 11.26
N ASP A 160 -2.05 13.92 12.12
CA ASP A 160 -2.56 13.36 13.37
C ASP A 160 -3.53 12.19 13.11
N ARG A 161 -3.26 11.04 13.74
CA ARG A 161 -4.04 9.80 13.57
C ARG A 161 -5.49 9.96 14.02
N ASN A 162 -5.76 10.72 15.07
CA ASN A 162 -7.12 10.91 15.56
C ASN A 162 -7.96 11.75 14.59
N THR A 163 -7.36 12.82 14.05
CA THR A 163 -7.95 13.63 12.98
C THR A 163 -8.33 12.74 11.80
N LEU A 164 -7.41 11.89 11.33
CA LEU A 164 -7.68 11.00 10.21
C LEU A 164 -8.76 9.96 10.51
N LYS A 165 -8.79 9.42 11.73
CA LYS A 165 -9.82 8.46 12.15
C LYS A 165 -11.22 9.09 12.11
N ILE A 166 -11.39 10.31 12.62
CA ILE A 166 -12.68 11.02 12.57
C ILE A 166 -13.15 11.21 11.12
N ILE A 167 -12.24 11.61 10.23
CA ILE A 167 -12.55 11.77 8.80
C ILE A 167 -12.99 10.43 8.19
N VAL A 168 -12.24 9.37 8.45
CA VAL A 168 -12.53 8.02 7.91
C VAL A 168 -13.84 7.45 8.46
N ASP A 169 -14.17 7.69 9.73
CA ASP A 169 -15.43 7.25 10.32
C ASP A 169 -16.63 7.90 9.59
N LYS A 170 -16.54 9.19 9.27
CA LYS A 170 -17.56 9.92 8.49
C LYS A 170 -17.68 9.42 7.05
N ILE A 171 -16.56 9.14 6.41
CA ILE A 171 -16.54 8.55 5.07
C ILE A 171 -17.21 7.17 5.09
N ASN A 172 -16.90 6.33 6.07
CA ASN A 172 -17.53 5.02 6.20
C ASN A 172 -19.04 5.12 6.44
N GLU A 173 -19.50 6.10 7.21
CA GLU A 173 -20.92 6.37 7.40
C GLU A 173 -21.60 6.81 6.11
N ARG A 174 -21.03 7.80 5.41
CA ARG A 174 -21.54 8.32 4.14
C ARG A 174 -21.63 7.24 3.06
N TYR A 175 -20.62 6.38 2.96
CA TYR A 175 -20.54 5.33 1.94
C TYR A 175 -21.08 3.97 2.41
N LYS A 176 -21.73 3.89 3.58
CA LYS A 176 -22.20 2.63 4.19
C LYS A 176 -23.03 1.78 3.22
N THR A 177 -24.05 2.38 2.59
CA THR A 177 -24.93 1.67 1.65
C THR A 177 -24.17 1.13 0.43
N PHE A 178 -23.20 1.90 -0.06
CA PHE A 178 -22.36 1.48 -1.18
C PHE A 178 -21.45 0.31 -0.77
N PHE A 179 -20.82 0.38 0.40
CA PHE A 179 -19.97 -0.68 0.92
C PHE A 179 -20.73 -1.98 1.21
N GLU A 180 -21.97 -1.90 1.70
CA GLU A 180 -22.81 -3.09 1.85
C GLU A 180 -23.11 -3.76 0.50
N LYS A 181 -23.40 -2.98 -0.55
CA LYS A 181 -23.58 -3.52 -1.91
C LYS A 181 -22.32 -4.22 -2.43
N LEU A 182 -21.15 -3.73 -2.06
CA LEU A 182 -19.85 -4.27 -2.48
C LEU A 182 -19.42 -5.51 -1.69
N ARG A 183 -20.10 -5.86 -0.61
CA ARG A 183 -19.69 -6.95 0.28
C ARG A 183 -19.49 -8.29 -0.42
N VAL A 184 -20.50 -8.71 -1.19
CA VAL A 184 -20.47 -9.98 -1.93
C VAL A 184 -19.39 -9.98 -3.04
N PRO A 185 -19.32 -8.99 -3.95
CA PRO A 185 -18.33 -9.01 -5.01
C PRO A 185 -16.89 -8.88 -4.46
N PHE A 186 -16.66 -8.04 -3.45
CA PHE A 186 -15.32 -7.91 -2.85
C PHE A 186 -14.88 -9.20 -2.14
N MET A 187 -15.78 -9.84 -1.36
CA MET A 187 -15.49 -11.12 -0.75
C MET A 187 -15.19 -12.20 -1.79
N THR A 188 -15.92 -12.20 -2.91
CA THR A 188 -15.71 -13.15 -4.01
C THR A 188 -14.33 -12.98 -4.64
N GLU A 189 -13.88 -11.75 -4.88
CA GLU A 189 -12.53 -11.46 -5.36
C GLU A 189 -11.47 -11.96 -4.37
N VAL A 190 -11.62 -11.62 -3.09
CA VAL A 190 -10.70 -12.05 -2.02
C VAL A 190 -10.58 -13.57 -1.99
N LEU A 191 -11.70 -14.29 -1.91
CA LEU A 191 -11.69 -15.76 -1.88
C LEU A 191 -11.12 -16.37 -3.17
N SER A 192 -11.32 -15.73 -4.31
CA SER A 192 -10.75 -16.20 -5.58
C SER A 192 -9.23 -16.08 -5.60
N LYS A 193 -8.69 -14.96 -5.10
CA LYS A 193 -7.23 -14.75 -4.96
C LYS A 193 -6.59 -15.69 -3.96
N GLU A 194 -7.24 -15.90 -2.81
CA GLU A 194 -6.82 -16.88 -1.81
C GLU A 194 -6.70 -18.28 -2.43
N LYS A 195 -7.75 -18.73 -3.13
CA LYS A 195 -7.77 -20.04 -3.81
C LYS A 195 -6.64 -20.17 -4.82
N GLN A 196 -6.40 -19.13 -5.63
CA GLN A 196 -5.31 -19.10 -6.61
C GLN A 196 -3.95 -19.30 -5.92
N ILE A 197 -3.66 -18.53 -4.86
CA ILE A 197 -2.41 -18.62 -4.11
C ILE A 197 -2.19 -20.02 -3.53
N LEU A 198 -3.23 -20.64 -2.97
CA LEU A 198 -3.14 -21.98 -2.38
C LEU A 198 -2.90 -23.07 -3.42
N ILE A 199 -3.53 -22.98 -4.59
CA ILE A 199 -3.30 -23.90 -5.71
C ILE A 199 -1.86 -23.78 -6.20
N GLU A 200 -1.37 -22.55 -6.43
CA GLU A 200 0.01 -22.31 -6.86
C GLU A 200 1.03 -22.83 -5.83
N ALA A 201 0.71 -22.71 -4.55
CA ALA A 201 1.56 -23.19 -3.47
C ALA A 201 1.50 -24.72 -3.26
N LYS A 202 0.57 -25.44 -3.93
CA LYS A 202 0.34 -26.89 -3.81
C LYS A 202 0.27 -27.35 -2.35
N LEU A 203 -0.48 -26.62 -1.53
CA LEU A 203 -0.52 -26.84 -0.09
C LEU A 203 -1.56 -27.89 0.30
N GLU A 204 -1.09 -29.10 0.60
CA GLU A 204 -1.85 -30.11 1.34
C GLU A 204 -1.00 -30.64 2.50
N LYS A 205 -1.56 -30.63 3.72
CA LYS A 205 -0.85 -31.04 4.93
C LYS A 205 -1.79 -31.74 5.91
N GLU A 206 -1.36 -32.88 6.43
CA GLU A 206 -2.09 -33.61 7.48
C GLU A 206 -2.23 -32.79 8.76
N LYS A 207 -1.21 -32.02 9.15
CA LYS A 207 -1.28 -31.01 10.21
C LYS A 207 -0.64 -29.73 9.71
N LEU A 208 -1.30 -28.59 9.95
CA LEU A 208 -0.77 -27.30 9.52
C LEU A 208 0.36 -26.85 10.45
N ASP A 209 1.59 -26.86 9.93
CA ASP A 209 2.72 -26.17 10.54
C ASP A 209 3.17 -25.04 9.64
N VAL A 210 2.71 -23.82 9.95
CA VAL A 210 3.03 -22.61 9.20
C VAL A 210 4.55 -22.38 9.15
N LYS A 211 5.32 -22.82 10.16
CA LYS A 211 6.79 -22.67 10.18
C LYS A 211 7.50 -23.53 9.14
N LYS A 212 6.85 -24.59 8.64
CA LYS A 212 7.39 -25.50 7.62
C LYS A 212 7.02 -25.11 6.19
N LEU A 213 6.28 -24.02 6.01
CA LEU A 213 5.93 -23.51 4.68
C LEU A 213 7.13 -22.80 4.04
N LYS A 214 7.21 -22.83 2.69
CA LYS A 214 8.17 -22.00 1.97
C LYS A 214 7.99 -20.53 2.41
N ASP A 215 9.10 -19.87 2.71
CA ASP A 215 9.16 -18.50 3.22
C ASP A 215 8.21 -17.51 2.50
N LYS A 216 8.04 -17.67 1.18
CA LYS A 216 7.18 -16.81 0.34
C LYS A 216 5.71 -16.79 0.81
N TYR A 217 5.17 -17.89 1.33
CA TYR A 217 3.76 -18.02 1.69
C TYR A 217 3.51 -17.99 3.20
N GLN A 218 4.55 -18.26 3.99
CA GLN A 218 4.46 -18.40 5.44
C GLN A 218 3.83 -17.19 6.12
N TRP A 219 4.31 -15.97 5.83
CA TRP A 219 3.82 -14.76 6.49
C TRP A 219 2.38 -14.44 6.10
N THR A 220 2.05 -14.52 4.80
CA THR A 220 0.71 -14.26 4.29
C THR A 220 -0.32 -15.20 4.92
N LEU A 221 -0.07 -16.51 4.86
CA LEU A 221 -0.97 -17.50 5.45
C LEU A 221 -1.07 -17.38 6.97
N ALA A 222 0.01 -17.00 7.66
CA ALA A 222 -0.04 -16.76 9.10
C ALA A 222 -1.03 -15.65 9.47
N GLU A 223 -1.04 -14.54 8.73
CA GLU A 223 -1.98 -13.43 8.96
C GLU A 223 -3.41 -13.81 8.56
N GLU A 224 -3.59 -14.58 7.49
CA GLU A 224 -4.91 -15.04 7.07
C GLU A 224 -5.52 -16.03 8.07
N LEU A 225 -4.72 -16.93 8.63
CA LEU A 225 -5.14 -17.83 9.71
C LEU A 225 -5.50 -17.07 10.99
N LYS A 226 -4.83 -15.94 11.29
CA LYS A 226 -5.24 -15.06 12.40
C LYS A 226 -6.61 -14.46 12.12
N MET A 227 -6.88 -14.02 10.89
CA MET A 227 -8.21 -13.55 10.50
C MET A 227 -9.27 -14.64 10.68
N ILE A 228 -9.00 -15.87 10.23
CA ILE A 228 -9.90 -17.00 10.43
C ILE A 228 -10.13 -17.25 11.93
N LYS A 229 -9.07 -17.29 12.74
CA LYS A 229 -9.17 -17.50 14.19
C LYS A 229 -10.01 -16.41 14.87
N ASN A 230 -9.89 -15.16 14.43
CA ASN A 230 -10.56 -14.02 15.06
C ASN A 230 -12.05 -13.94 14.70
N TYR A 231 -12.44 -14.36 13.50
CA TYR A 231 -13.81 -14.14 13.00
C TYR A 231 -14.61 -15.43 12.79
N ALA A 232 -13.98 -16.57 12.53
CA ALA A 232 -14.69 -17.84 12.41
C ALA A 232 -14.93 -18.49 13.80
N PRO A 233 -15.97 -19.33 13.95
CA PRO A 233 -16.14 -20.14 15.16
C PRO A 233 -14.89 -20.99 15.48
N PRO A 234 -14.56 -21.21 16.77
CA PRO A 234 -13.38 -22.00 17.15
C PRO A 234 -13.30 -23.37 16.46
N HIS A 235 -14.42 -24.10 16.41
CA HIS A 235 -14.51 -25.42 15.76
C HIS A 235 -14.26 -25.39 14.24
N VAL A 236 -14.43 -24.24 13.57
CA VAL A 236 -14.07 -24.07 12.14
C VAL A 236 -12.56 -23.94 12.00
N PHE A 237 -11.94 -23.11 12.84
CA PHE A 237 -10.48 -22.95 12.85
C PHE A 237 -9.75 -24.24 13.24
N ASP A 238 -10.26 -24.97 14.23
CA ASP A 238 -9.68 -26.24 14.66
C ASP A 238 -9.69 -27.30 13.55
N ARG A 239 -10.71 -27.32 12.69
CA ARG A 239 -10.76 -28.22 11.53
C ARG A 239 -9.69 -27.91 10.48
N VAL A 240 -9.32 -26.64 10.32
CA VAL A 240 -8.22 -26.23 9.42
C VAL A 240 -6.87 -26.60 10.03
N ARG A 241 -6.71 -26.37 11.34
CA ARG A 241 -5.48 -26.71 12.08
C ARG A 241 -5.22 -28.22 12.10
N SER A 242 -6.27 -29.02 12.33
CA SER A 242 -6.17 -30.47 12.47
C SER A 242 -5.85 -31.19 11.16
N LYS A 243 -6.32 -30.66 10.02
CA LYS A 243 -5.90 -31.08 8.67
C LYS A 243 -6.17 -29.96 7.67
N PHE A 244 -5.09 -29.50 7.05
CA PHE A 244 -5.13 -28.41 6.09
C PHE A 244 -5.40 -28.95 4.69
N THR A 245 -6.55 -28.57 4.15
CA THR A 245 -6.89 -28.74 2.74
C THR A 245 -7.41 -27.42 2.19
N ILE A 246 -7.26 -27.21 0.89
CA ILE A 246 -7.79 -26.01 0.22
C ILE A 246 -9.29 -25.85 0.53
N SER A 247 -10.08 -26.91 0.43
CA SER A 247 -11.52 -26.87 0.73
C SER A 247 -11.82 -26.42 2.17
N ARG A 248 -11.13 -26.98 3.18
CA ARG A 248 -11.33 -26.62 4.58
C ARG A 248 -10.93 -25.18 4.85
N TYR A 249 -9.79 -24.75 4.32
CA TYR A 249 -9.33 -23.37 4.43
C TYR A 249 -10.32 -22.41 3.77
N MET A 250 -10.73 -22.67 2.53
CA MET A 250 -11.63 -21.78 1.78
C MET A 250 -12.99 -21.64 2.46
N ARG A 251 -13.52 -22.72 3.05
CA ARG A 251 -14.74 -22.67 3.87
C ARG A 251 -14.55 -21.77 5.10
N ALA A 252 -13.43 -21.92 5.80
CA ALA A 252 -13.13 -21.13 6.98
C ALA A 252 -12.89 -19.65 6.66
N ALA A 253 -12.18 -19.36 5.56
CA ALA A 253 -11.95 -18.03 5.03
C ALA A 253 -13.27 -17.33 4.67
N ARG A 254 -14.20 -18.03 4.00
CA ARG A 254 -15.53 -17.51 3.70
C ARG A 254 -16.29 -17.14 4.97
N ILE A 255 -16.38 -18.06 5.93
CA ILE A 255 -17.08 -17.82 7.21
C ILE A 255 -16.47 -16.63 7.96
N ALA A 256 -15.14 -16.52 7.96
CA ALA A 256 -14.42 -15.40 8.57
C ALA A 256 -14.75 -14.07 7.88
N ALA A 257 -14.71 -14.03 6.55
CA ALA A 257 -15.04 -12.84 5.76
C ALA A 257 -16.51 -12.41 5.97
N GLU A 258 -17.45 -13.36 5.92
CA GLU A 258 -18.87 -13.10 6.17
C GLU A 258 -19.10 -12.47 7.55
N ARG A 259 -18.38 -12.91 8.58
CA ARG A 259 -18.52 -12.38 9.95
C ARG A 259 -17.74 -11.10 10.23
N CYS A 260 -16.78 -10.75 9.38
CA CYS A 260 -15.93 -9.58 9.58
C CYS A 260 -16.65 -8.24 9.26
N GLY A 261 -17.76 -8.29 8.52
CA GLY A 261 -18.56 -7.13 8.12
C GLY A 261 -18.33 -6.68 6.66
N PRO A 262 -19.03 -5.62 6.21
CA PRO A 262 -18.85 -5.07 4.87
C PRO A 262 -17.44 -4.46 4.69
N PRO A 263 -17.00 -4.27 3.43
CA PRO A 263 -15.80 -3.50 3.13
C PRO A 263 -15.83 -2.10 3.75
N LEU A 264 -14.67 -1.55 4.12
CA LEU A 264 -14.58 -0.19 4.68
C LEU A 264 -13.20 0.45 4.49
N VAL A 265 -13.12 1.77 4.67
CA VAL A 265 -11.87 2.53 4.73
C VAL A 265 -11.31 2.46 6.15
N THR A 266 -10.02 2.15 6.31
CA THR A 266 -9.38 1.98 7.62
C THR A 266 -8.19 2.92 7.82
N VAL A 267 -7.82 3.14 9.08
CA VAL A 267 -6.61 3.89 9.47
C VAL A 267 -5.65 2.98 10.21
N GLU A 268 -4.50 2.75 9.60
CA GLU A 268 -3.37 1.99 10.16
C GLU A 268 -3.74 0.61 10.69
N ARG A 269 -4.71 -0.05 10.06
CA ARG A 269 -5.15 -1.38 10.47
C ARG A 269 -4.12 -2.43 10.06
N PHE A 270 -3.56 -2.30 8.86
CA PHE A 270 -2.63 -3.27 8.29
C PHE A 270 -1.28 -2.63 7.94
N PHE A 271 -1.30 -1.36 7.53
CA PHE A 271 -0.13 -0.63 7.07
C PHE A 271 0.10 0.61 7.93
N LYS A 272 1.30 0.71 8.49
CA LYS A 272 1.74 1.84 9.33
C LYS A 272 2.84 2.69 8.67
N GLY A 273 3.12 2.46 7.40
CA GLY A 273 4.24 3.12 6.70
C GLY A 273 5.63 2.83 7.32
N LYS A 274 5.77 1.79 8.15
CA LYS A 274 7.02 1.51 8.90
C LYS A 274 8.23 1.35 8.00
N LEU A 275 8.06 0.70 6.84
CA LEU A 275 9.12 0.43 5.87
C LEU A 275 9.29 1.54 4.83
N SER A 276 8.52 2.63 4.90
CA SER A 276 8.53 3.71 3.92
C SER A 276 9.64 4.71 4.18
N TYR A 277 10.89 4.23 4.13
CA TYR A 277 12.05 5.04 4.52
C TYR A 277 12.30 6.24 3.60
N GLY A 278 12.03 6.10 2.29
CA GLY A 278 12.13 7.21 1.34
C GLY A 278 11.21 8.37 1.73
N PRO A 279 9.88 8.16 1.73
CA PRO A 279 8.93 9.17 2.18
C PRO A 279 9.24 9.80 3.54
N LYS A 280 9.60 8.97 4.54
CA LYS A 280 9.96 9.47 5.87
C LYS A 280 11.17 10.40 5.85
N LYS A 281 12.17 10.13 4.99
CA LYS A 281 13.37 10.96 4.87
C LYS A 281 13.10 12.29 4.18
N PHE A 282 12.22 12.32 3.18
CA PHE A 282 12.09 13.46 2.27
C PHE A 282 10.83 14.28 2.46
N LEU A 283 9.74 13.70 2.95
CA LEU A 283 8.43 14.35 2.98
C LEU A 283 7.91 14.57 4.40
N VAL A 284 8.22 13.68 5.35
CA VAL A 284 7.68 13.76 6.71
C VAL A 284 8.44 14.80 7.53
N HIS A 285 7.97 16.05 7.46
CA HIS A 285 8.51 17.23 8.14
C HIS A 285 7.36 18.07 8.72
N PRO A 286 7.61 18.91 9.74
CA PRO A 286 6.53 19.65 10.44
C PRO A 286 5.63 20.52 9.56
N ASN A 287 6.15 21.04 8.44
CA ASN A 287 5.40 21.90 7.53
C ASN A 287 4.64 21.14 6.43
N ASN A 288 4.76 19.81 6.41
CA ASN A 288 4.17 18.97 5.39
C ASN A 288 3.05 18.12 5.98
N ILE A 289 1.99 17.96 5.19
CA ILE A 289 0.96 16.96 5.41
C ILE A 289 1.33 15.77 4.53
N VAL A 290 1.49 14.59 5.14
CA VAL A 290 1.83 13.36 4.39
C VAL A 290 0.90 12.25 4.81
N VAL A 291 0.19 11.68 3.83
CA VAL A 291 -0.63 10.49 4.03
C VAL A 291 -0.23 9.42 3.03
N GLN A 292 -0.09 8.19 3.52
CA GLN A 292 0.08 7.02 2.66
C GLN A 292 -1.26 6.29 2.55
N VAL A 293 -1.63 5.87 1.35
CA VAL A 293 -2.88 5.20 1.08
C VAL A 293 -2.61 3.88 0.37
N GLU A 294 -3.01 2.79 1.01
CA GLU A 294 -2.93 1.44 0.48
C GLU A 294 -4.29 1.08 -0.11
N LEU A 295 -4.41 1.25 -1.42
CA LEU A 295 -5.62 1.07 -2.20
C LEU A 295 -5.78 -0.38 -2.64
N ASP A 296 -6.96 -0.95 -2.43
CA ASP A 296 -7.21 -2.34 -2.82
C ASP A 296 -7.28 -2.50 -4.35
N ALA A 297 -6.59 -3.52 -4.86
CA ALA A 297 -6.51 -3.81 -6.29
C ALA A 297 -7.89 -4.04 -6.95
N PHE A 298 -8.83 -4.66 -6.23
CA PHE A 298 -10.22 -4.84 -6.70
C PHE A 298 -10.87 -3.48 -6.95
N PHE A 299 -10.71 -2.57 -6.00
CA PHE A 299 -11.35 -1.26 -6.05
C PHE A 299 -10.77 -0.39 -7.15
N ASN A 300 -9.45 -0.34 -7.25
CA ASN A 300 -8.77 0.42 -8.28
C ASN A 300 -9.11 -0.07 -9.70
N LYS A 301 -9.35 -1.37 -9.87
CA LYS A 301 -9.64 -1.96 -11.17
C LYS A 301 -11.10 -1.79 -11.59
N TYR A 302 -12.03 -2.06 -10.68
CA TYR A 302 -13.46 -2.14 -11.02
C TYR A 302 -14.25 -0.87 -10.66
N TYR A 303 -13.74 -0.05 -9.75
CA TYR A 303 -14.37 1.19 -9.26
C TYR A 303 -13.37 2.35 -9.15
N PRO A 304 -12.56 2.64 -10.19
CA PRO A 304 -11.50 3.65 -10.11
C PRO A 304 -12.05 5.06 -9.82
N ASP A 305 -13.20 5.42 -10.40
CA ASP A 305 -13.82 6.73 -10.19
C ASP A 305 -14.30 6.87 -8.74
N GLU A 306 -15.06 5.89 -8.22
CA GLU A 306 -15.51 5.91 -6.82
C GLU A 306 -14.34 5.89 -5.84
N THR A 307 -13.28 5.14 -6.15
CA THR A 307 -12.04 5.15 -5.35
C THR A 307 -11.44 6.55 -5.31
N SER A 308 -11.37 7.23 -6.46
CA SER A 308 -10.87 8.60 -6.54
C SER A 308 -11.75 9.60 -5.81
N ASN A 309 -13.08 9.44 -5.87
CA ASN A 309 -14.05 10.31 -5.20
C ASN A 309 -13.95 10.18 -3.68
N ILE A 310 -13.90 8.95 -3.14
CA ILE A 310 -13.70 8.70 -1.71
C ILE A 310 -12.37 9.32 -1.24
N MET A 311 -11.28 9.12 -1.99
CA MET A 311 -10.00 9.73 -1.64
C MET A 311 -10.04 11.25 -1.69
N PHE A 312 -10.65 11.84 -2.71
CA PHE A 312 -10.76 13.28 -2.85
C PHE A 312 -11.50 13.90 -1.66
N GLU A 313 -12.57 13.26 -1.19
CA GLU A 313 -13.30 13.70 0.01
C GLU A 313 -12.45 13.60 1.28
N ILE A 314 -11.70 12.51 1.46
CA ILE A 314 -10.76 12.37 2.57
C ILE A 314 -9.70 13.48 2.55
N ILE A 315 -9.09 13.71 1.39
CA ILE A 315 -8.01 14.70 1.20
C ILE A 315 -8.52 16.11 1.43
N THR A 316 -9.72 16.43 0.93
CA THR A 316 -10.37 17.72 1.18
C THR A 316 -10.64 17.92 2.66
N SER A 317 -11.14 16.89 3.35
CA SER A 317 -11.41 16.93 4.78
C SER A 317 -10.11 17.10 5.61
N ILE A 318 -9.02 16.46 5.20
CA ILE A 318 -7.69 16.65 5.80
C ILE A 318 -7.24 18.11 5.65
N LYS A 319 -7.34 18.65 4.42
CA LYS A 319 -6.94 20.04 4.13
C LYS A 319 -7.72 21.03 5.00
N MET A 320 -9.02 20.82 5.15
CA MET A 320 -9.86 21.66 6.01
C MET A 320 -9.45 21.53 7.47
N ALA A 321 -9.30 20.31 8.00
CA ALA A 321 -8.89 20.09 9.39
C ALA A 321 -7.55 20.77 9.72
N GLU A 322 -6.58 20.71 8.81
CA GLU A 322 -5.27 21.35 8.99
C GLU A 322 -5.33 22.88 8.83
N LEU A 323 -6.22 23.41 7.98
CA LEU A 323 -6.48 24.85 7.91
C LEU A 323 -7.06 25.38 9.23
N TYR A 324 -8.05 24.68 9.80
CA TYR A 324 -8.67 25.06 11.07
C TYR A 324 -7.68 25.06 12.24
N LYS A 325 -6.78 24.07 12.30
CA LYS A 325 -5.70 24.04 13.30
C LYS A 325 -4.80 25.27 13.21
N LYS A 326 -4.47 25.72 11.99
CA LYS A 326 -3.61 26.90 11.77
C LYS A 326 -4.25 28.21 12.22
N ILE A 327 -5.58 28.33 12.14
CA ILE A 327 -6.32 29.50 12.60
C ILE A 327 -6.79 29.40 14.06
N GLY A 328 -6.24 28.46 14.83
CA GLY A 328 -6.40 28.41 16.29
C GLY A 328 -7.60 27.65 16.83
N PHE A 329 -8.36 26.93 15.99
CA PHE A 329 -9.48 26.12 16.47
C PHE A 329 -8.98 24.78 17.04
N SER A 330 -9.43 24.45 18.25
CA SER A 330 -9.06 23.20 18.94
C SER A 330 -9.81 21.99 18.37
N GLN A 331 -9.26 20.77 18.57
CA GLN A 331 -9.86 19.51 18.08
C GLN A 331 -11.29 19.24 18.59
N LYS A 332 -11.69 19.80 19.74
CA LYS A 332 -13.06 19.66 20.25
C LYS A 332 -14.07 20.28 19.28
N ASN A 333 -13.69 21.42 18.68
CA ASN A 333 -14.55 22.18 17.79
C ASN A 333 -14.61 21.54 16.39
N ILE A 334 -13.58 20.83 15.95
CA ILE A 334 -13.56 20.18 14.61
C ILE A 334 -14.70 19.16 14.44
N LYS A 335 -15.12 18.48 15.52
CA LYS A 335 -16.23 17.52 15.47
C LYS A 335 -17.60 18.17 15.19
N GLU A 336 -17.76 19.44 15.55
CA GLU A 336 -19.02 20.19 15.41
C GLU A 336 -19.20 20.78 14.00
N PHE A 337 -18.14 20.86 13.20
CA PHE A 337 -18.14 21.52 11.89
C PHE A 337 -17.87 20.61 10.69
N LEU A 338 -17.14 19.51 10.88
CA LEU A 338 -17.14 18.41 9.92
C LEU A 338 -18.46 17.65 10.04
#